data_AF-A0A530K0L9-F1
#
_entry.id   AF-A0A530K0L9-F1
#
_cell.length_a   1.000
_cell.length_b   1.000
_cell.length_c   1.000
_cell.angle_alpha   90.00
_cell.angle_beta   90.00
_cell.angle_gamma   90.00
#
_symmetry.space_group_name_H-M   'P 1'
#
loop_
_entity.id
_entity.type
_entity.pdbx_description
1 polymer ?
#
loop_
_entity_poly.entity_id
_entity_poly.type
_entity_poly.pdbx_seq_one_letter_code
_entity_poly.pdbx_strand_id
1 'polypeptide(L)' 'QDEAIRGQAASITAASGTLGVMIPPSVVFILYAVLTNTWIQELFVAGVLPSILFAELFVAVAWLVAHAVTDIEA' A
#
# COMPACT_ATOMS: atom_id res chain seq x y z
N GLN A 1 -12.74 -16.20 15.47
CA GLN A 1 -11.54 -15.43 15.89
C GLN A 1 -10.20 -15.94 15.34
N ASP A 2 -9.59 -17.05 15.81
CA ASP A 2 -8.17 -17.36 15.47
C ASP A 2 -7.88 -17.59 13.97
N GLU A 3 -8.74 -18.32 13.25
CA GLU A 3 -8.61 -18.55 11.80
C GLU A 3 -8.82 -17.26 11.00
N ALA A 4 -9.77 -16.42 11.42
CA ALA A 4 -10.11 -15.16 10.77
C ALA A 4 -8.95 -14.15 10.87
N ILE A 5 -8.33 -14.04 12.05
CA ILE A 5 -7.17 -13.17 12.28
C ILE A 5 -5.98 -13.64 11.44
N ARG A 6 -5.74 -14.96 11.33
CA ARG A 6 -4.66 -15.52 10.50
C ARG A 6 -4.86 -15.23 9.01
N GLY A 7 -6.09 -15.37 8.51
CA GLY A 7 -6.43 -15.01 7.13
C GLY A 7 -6.21 -13.51 6.84
N GLN A 8 -6.55 -12.65 7.81
CA GLN A 8 -6.35 -11.21 7.69
C GLN A 8 -4.87 -10.81 7.73
N ALA A 9 -4.05 -11.46 8.56
CA ALA A 9 -2.60 -11.22 8.59
C ALA A 9 -1.93 -11.59 7.26
N ALA A 10 -2.34 -12.71 6.66
CA ALA A 10 -1.84 -13.15 5.36
C ALA A 10 -2.21 -12.16 4.23
N SER A 11 -3.45 -11.68 4.21
CA SER A 11 -3.91 -10.73 3.19
C SER A 11 -3.26 -9.36 3.33
N ILE A 12 -3.11 -8.84 4.55
CA ILE A 12 -2.41 -7.57 4.83
C ILE A 12 -0.96 -7.65 4.37
N THR A 13 -0.26 -8.76 4.66
CA THR A 13 1.14 -8.96 4.26
C THR A 13 1.29 -9.03 2.73
N ALA A 14 0.39 -9.75 2.06
CA ALA A 14 0.39 -9.83 0.60
C ALA A 14 0.12 -8.46 -0.03
N ALA A 15 -0.83 -7.69 0.50
CA ALA A 15 -1.17 -6.35 0.00
C ALA A 15 -0.05 -5.33 0.25
N SER A 16 0.61 -5.37 1.41
CA SER A 16 1.71 -4.44 1.74
C SER A 16 2.92 -4.60 0.82
N GLY A 17 3.19 -5.83 0.33
CA GLY A 17 4.26 -6.07 -0.64
C GLY A 17 4.07 -5.30 -1.94
N THR A 18 2.83 -5.22 -2.43
CA THR A 18 2.48 -4.47 -3.65
C THR A 18 2.56 -2.96 -3.43
N LEU A 19 2.14 -2.47 -2.25
CA LEU A 19 2.23 -1.05 -1.89
C LEU A 19 3.68 -0.57 -1.79
N GLY A 20 4.61 -1.42 -1.32
CA GLY A 20 6.03 -1.10 -1.22
C GLY A 20 6.67 -0.75 -2.56
N VAL A 21 6.14 -1.27 -3.67
CA VAL A 21 6.64 -0.99 -5.03
C VAL A 21 6.39 0.46 -5.45
N MET A 22 5.43 1.15 -4.83
CA MET A 22 5.14 2.57 -5.10
C MET A 22 6.01 3.55 -4.30
N ILE A 23 6.78 3.11 -3.29
CA ILE A 23 7.61 4.02 -2.49
C ILE A 23 8.89 4.40 -3.27
N PRO A 24 9.16 5.70 -3.53
CA PRO A 24 10.41 6.14 -4.13
C PRO A 24 11.62 5.95 -3.18
N PRO A 25 12.82 5.58 -3.68
CA PRO A 25 13.15 5.19 -5.06
C PRO A 25 12.72 3.75 -5.39
N SER A 26 12.09 3.54 -6.55
CA SER A 26 11.57 2.23 -7.02
C SER A 26 11.92 1.97 -8.49
N VAL A 27 12.25 0.72 -8.82
CA VAL A 27 12.54 0.27 -10.19
C VAL A 27 11.35 0.53 -11.13
N VAL A 28 10.12 0.41 -10.65
CA VAL A 28 8.92 0.65 -11.47
C VAL A 28 8.82 2.11 -11.90
N PHE A 29 9.13 3.06 -11.01
CA PHE A 29 9.17 4.48 -11.38
C PHE A 29 10.32 4.82 -12.33
N ILE A 30 11.46 4.15 -12.20
CA ILE A 30 12.56 4.30 -13.18
C ILE A 30 12.10 3.84 -14.56
N LEU A 31 11.49 2.65 -14.66
CA LEU A 31 10.98 2.12 -15.92
C LEU A 31 9.91 3.02 -16.51
N TYR A 32 8.98 3.53 -15.70
CA TYR A 32 7.97 4.47 -16.15
C TYR A 32 8.60 5.73 -16.74
N ALA A 33 9.53 6.37 -16.01
CA ALA A 33 10.20 7.58 -16.47
C ALA A 33 10.97 7.39 -17.78
N VAL A 34 11.62 6.23 -17.97
CA VAL A 34 12.31 5.88 -19.22
C VAL A 34 11.29 5.69 -20.36
N LEU A 35 10.18 4.98 -20.12
CA LEU A 35 9.13 4.77 -21.12
C LEU A 35 8.46 6.08 -21.54
N THR A 36 8.25 7.01 -20.61
CA THR A 36 7.61 8.30 -20.86
C THR A 36 8.58 9.40 -21.26
N ASN A 37 9.89 9.13 -21.34
CA ASN A 37 10.95 10.12 -21.56
C ASN A 37 10.88 11.33 -20.62
N THR A 38 10.50 11.10 -19.35
CA THR A 38 10.40 12.14 -18.31
C THR A 38 11.58 12.06 -17.35
N TRP A 39 11.82 13.14 -16.61
CA TRP A 39 12.87 13.18 -15.61
C TRP A 39 12.55 12.25 -14.44
N ILE A 40 13.42 11.27 -14.19
CA ILE A 40 13.27 10.28 -13.09
C ILE A 40 13.12 10.99 -11.72
N GLN A 41 13.86 12.09 -11.54
CA GLN A 41 13.89 12.87 -10.30
C GLN A 41 12.52 13.51 -10.01
N GLU A 42 11.88 14.08 -11.02
CA GLU A 42 10.55 14.69 -10.90
C GLU A 42 9.50 13.62 -10.55
N LEU A 43 9.60 12.45 -11.18
CA LEU A 43 8.68 11.34 -10.91
C LEU A 43 8.83 10.79 -9.48
N PHE A 44 10.06 10.73 -8.95
CA PHE A 44 10.29 10.33 -7.57
C PHE A 44 9.69 11.30 -6.57
N VAL A 45 9.87 12.61 -6.78
CA VAL A 45 9.29 13.64 -5.91
C VAL A 45 7.76 13.61 -6.01
N ALA A 46 7.21 13.52 -7.22
CA ALA A 46 5.78 13.39 -7.45
C ALA A 46 5.20 12.11 -6.84
N GLY A 47 5.98 11.03 -6.78
CA GLY A 47 5.60 9.73 -6.22
C GLY A 47 5.51 9.68 -4.70
N VAL A 48 6.10 10.65 -3.97
CA VAL A 48 6.02 10.67 -2.50
C VAL A 48 4.59 10.88 -2.00
N LEU A 49 3.90 11.88 -2.58
CA LEU A 49 2.53 12.25 -2.18
C LEU A 49 1.52 11.09 -2.35
N PRO A 50 1.38 10.45 -3.53
CA PRO A 50 0.45 9.34 -3.69
C PRO A 50 0.82 8.14 -2.80
N SER A 51 2.10 7.84 -2.60
CA SER A 51 2.51 6.68 -1.80
C SER A 51 2.20 6.84 -0.32
N ILE A 52 2.38 8.04 0.25
CA ILE A 52 1.94 8.35 1.61
C ILE A 52 0.41 8.25 1.70
N LEU A 53 -0.31 8.82 0.74
CA LEU A 53 -1.77 8.77 0.73
C LEU A 53 -2.30 7.33 0.69
N PHE A 54 -1.71 6.46 -0.14
CA PHE A 54 -2.07 5.06 -0.22
C PHE A 54 -1.71 4.28 1.05
N ALA A 55 -0.58 4.58 1.68
CA ALA A 55 -0.19 3.96 2.94
C ALA A 55 -1.19 4.30 4.06
N GLU A 56 -1.54 5.58 4.22
CA GLU A 56 -2.53 6.03 5.20
C GLU A 56 -3.90 5.40 4.95
N LEU A 57 -4.34 5.36 3.69
CA LEU A 57 -5.63 4.77 3.33
C LEU A 57 -5.66 3.26 3.60
N PHE A 58 -4.55 2.57 3.33
CA PHE A 58 -4.43 1.13 3.62
C PHE A 58 -4.54 0.84 5.11
N VAL A 59 -3.84 1.61 5.94
CA VAL A 59 -3.93 1.49 7.41
C VAL A 59 -5.35 1.80 7.90
N ALA A 60 -5.97 2.86 7.38
CA ALA A 60 -7.34 3.23 7.75
C ALA A 60 -8.35 2.12 7.41
N VAL A 61 -8.25 1.51 6.22
CA VAL A 61 -9.13 0.40 5.82
C VAL A 61 -8.88 -0.83 6.67
N ALA A 62 -7.62 -1.21 6.91
CA ALA A 62 -7.29 -2.36 7.75
C ALA A 62 -7.85 -2.18 9.17
N TRP A 63 -7.75 -0.96 9.70
CA TRP A 63 -8.30 -0.60 11.01
C TRP A 63 -9.83 -0.67 11.03
N LEU A 64 -10.51 -0.08 10.05
CA LEU A 64 -11.98 -0.13 9.95
C LEU A 64 -12.50 -1.56 9.85
N VAL A 65 -11.86 -2.41 9.03
CA VAL A 65 -12.25 -3.82 8.89
C VAL A 65 -12.03 -4.58 10.20
N ALA A 66 -10.94 -4.31 10.91
CA ALA A 66 -10.69 -4.93 12.22
C ALA A 66 -11.80 -4.59 13.23
N HIS A 67 -12.28 -3.35 13.26
CA HIS A 67 -13.38 -2.93 14.14
C HIS A 67 -14.72 -3.53 13.71
N ALA A 68 -15.03 -3.51 12.41
CA ALA A 68 -16.26 -4.08 11.88
C ALA A 68 -16.37 -5.60 12.11
N VAL A 69 -15.25 -6.33 12.02
CA VAL A 69 -15.21 -7.77 12.35
C VAL A 69 -15.43 -7.99 13.85
N THR A 70 -14.86 -7.13 14.70
CA THR A 70 -14.99 -7.23 16.16
C THR A 70 -16.44 -7.01 16.61
N ASP A 71 -17.17 -6.09 15.98
CA ASP A 71 -18.58 -5.80 16.28
C ASP A 71 -19.56 -6.91 15.85
N ILE A 72 -19.20 -7.76 14.87
CA ILE A 72 -20.05 -8.86 14.40
C ILE A 72 -19.94 -10.10 15.31
N GLU A 73 -18.78 -10.31 15.95
CA GLU A 73 -18.53 -11.46 16.84
C GLU A 73 -18.91 -11.18 18.32
N ALA A 74 -19.27 -9.94 18.69
CA ALA A 74 -19.67 -9.52 20.04
C ALA A 74 -21.18 -9.66 20.29
#